data_AF-A0A841CVS2-F1
#
_entry.id   AF-A0A841CVS2-F1
#
_cell.length_a   1.000
_cell.length_b   1.000
_cell.length_c   1.000
_cell.angle_alpha   90.00
_cell.angle_beta   90.00
_cell.angle_gamma   90.00
#
_symmetry.space_group_name_H-M   'P 1'
#
loop_
_entity.id
_entity.type
_entity.pdbx_description
1 polymer ?
#
loop_
_entity_poly.entity_id
_entity_poly.type
_entity_poly.pdbx_seq_one_letter_code
_entity_poly.pdbx_strand_id
1 'polypeptide(L)'
;MVFWIWAALWSFTAVMSYLSLKTYGRSLTVLLASVTVGAVIWTTDWETVYIDSQFWLHRDEFAALVEANEKGRRLTAPWWMEYLSIDGQIRQQGSVLYLPVFEDSWRAETGRGIAHLPGSPTSETIVQTASGDIGIPVRDLGDGWWWVE
;
A
#
# COMPACT_ATOMS: atom_id res chain seq x y z
N MET A 1 -17.88 8.85 -1.57
CA MET A 1 -19.27 8.39 -1.27
C MET A 1 -20.19 8.45 -2.49
N VAL A 2 -20.22 9.54 -3.25
CA VAL A 2 -21.10 9.73 -4.43
C VAL A 2 -20.91 8.66 -5.52
N PHE A 3 -19.67 8.22 -5.78
CA PHE A 3 -19.38 7.20 -6.79
C PHE A 3 -20.04 5.83 -6.51
N TRP A 4 -20.11 5.42 -5.23
CA TRP A 4 -20.71 4.15 -4.82
C TRP A 4 -22.22 4.13 -5.01
N ILE A 5 -22.88 5.26 -4.71
CA ILE A 5 -24.32 5.45 -4.91
C ILE A 5 -24.64 5.35 -6.41
N TRP A 6 -23.81 5.97 -7.26
CA TRP A 6 -23.95 5.89 -8.70
C TRP A 6 -23.74 4.47 -9.23
N ALA A 7 -22.71 3.75 -8.78
CA ALA A 7 -22.47 2.36 -9.19
C ALA A 7 -23.63 1.43 -8.79
N ALA A 8 -24.17 1.59 -7.58
CA ALA A 8 -25.34 0.83 -7.11
C ALA A 8 -26.59 1.17 -7.94
N LEU A 9 -26.82 2.44 -8.25
CA LEU A 9 -27.96 2.91 -9.03
C LEU A 9 -27.93 2.37 -10.47
N TRP A 10 -26.76 2.41 -11.14
CA TRP A 10 -26.60 1.86 -12.49
C TRP A 10 -26.76 0.34 -12.51
N SER A 11 -26.21 -0.36 -11.51
CA SER A 11 -26.36 -1.82 -11.39
C SER A 11 -27.82 -2.21 -11.20
N PHE A 12 -28.54 -1.50 -10.32
CA PHE A 12 -29.97 -1.71 -10.09
C PHE A 12 -30.80 -1.45 -11.36
N THR A 13 -30.52 -0.36 -12.05
CA THR A 13 -31.22 0.02 -13.29
C THR A 13 -30.99 -1.03 -14.39
N ALA A 14 -29.76 -1.49 -14.56
CA ALA A 14 -29.43 -2.54 -15.53
C ALA A 14 -30.17 -3.86 -15.21
N VAL A 15 -30.16 -4.30 -13.95
CA VAL A 15 -30.88 -5.51 -13.52
C VAL A 15 -32.38 -5.38 -13.79
N MET A 16 -33.00 -4.24 -13.46
CA MET A 16 -34.42 -3.98 -13.71
C MET A 16 -34.78 -3.94 -15.19
N SER A 17 -33.93 -3.33 -16.03
CA SER A 17 -34.13 -3.32 -17.49
C SER A 17 -33.99 -4.71 -18.11
N TYR A 18 -33.07 -5.56 -17.64
CA TYR A 18 -32.93 -6.93 -18.15
C TYR A 18 -34.05 -7.87 -17.69
N LEU A 19 -34.55 -7.67 -16.46
CA LEU A 19 -35.75 -8.34 -15.94
C LEU A 19 -37.01 -7.97 -16.75
N SER A 20 -37.17 -6.71 -17.16
CA SER A 20 -38.32 -6.28 -17.97
C SER A 20 -38.32 -6.89 -19.38
N LEU A 21 -37.15 -7.21 -19.93
CA LEU A 21 -36.96 -7.86 -21.22
C LEU A 21 -37.14 -9.40 -21.18
N LYS A 22 -37.53 -10.00 -20.03
CA LYS A 22 -37.60 -11.46 -19.79
C LYS A 22 -36.28 -12.21 -20.04
N THR A 23 -35.14 -11.50 -19.97
CA THR A 23 -33.81 -12.07 -20.20
C THR A 23 -33.16 -12.47 -18.86
N TYR A 24 -33.83 -13.36 -18.12
CA TYR A 24 -33.48 -13.73 -16.73
C TYR A 24 -32.01 -14.18 -16.55
N GLY A 25 -31.43 -14.83 -17.55
CA GLY A 25 -30.02 -15.23 -17.53
C GLY A 25 -29.05 -14.06 -17.44
N ARG A 26 -29.30 -12.97 -18.18
CA ARG A 26 -28.41 -11.79 -18.20
C ARG A 26 -28.51 -10.98 -16.91
N SER A 27 -29.70 -10.82 -16.35
CA SER A 27 -29.87 -10.16 -15.05
C SER A 27 -29.19 -10.92 -13.92
N LEU A 28 -29.23 -12.26 -13.95
CA LEU A 28 -28.52 -13.10 -12.98
C LEU A 28 -27.01 -12.95 -13.12
N THR A 29 -26.46 -12.94 -14.34
CA THR A 29 -25.02 -12.73 -14.58
C THR A 29 -24.56 -11.36 -14.06
N VAL A 30 -25.33 -10.29 -14.33
CA VAL A 30 -24.99 -8.94 -13.84
C VAL A 30 -25.03 -8.89 -12.31
N LEU A 31 -26.06 -9.47 -11.68
CA LEU A 31 -26.16 -9.52 -10.22
C LEU A 31 -24.97 -10.27 -9.60
N LEU A 32 -24.65 -11.45 -10.14
CA LEU A 32 -23.52 -12.25 -9.66
C LEU A 32 -22.19 -11.53 -9.83
N ALA A 33 -21.98 -10.87 -10.98
CA ALA A 33 -20.79 -10.07 -11.21
C ALA A 33 -20.67 -8.91 -10.21
N SER A 34 -21.75 -8.15 -10.00
CA SER A 34 -21.77 -7.04 -9.04
C SER A 34 -21.51 -7.49 -7.60
N VAL A 35 -22.12 -8.60 -7.17
CA VAL A 35 -21.91 -9.16 -5.82
C VAL A 35 -20.46 -9.63 -5.67
N THR A 36 -19.91 -10.29 -6.69
CA THR A 36 -18.51 -10.76 -6.66
C THR A 36 -17.54 -9.59 -6.57
N VAL A 37 -17.73 -8.55 -7.38
CA VAL A 37 -16.91 -7.32 -7.34
C VAL A 37 -17.04 -6.63 -5.97
N GLY A 38 -18.25 -6.50 -5.44
CA GLY A 38 -18.48 -5.93 -4.12
C GLY A 38 -17.79 -6.72 -3.01
N ALA A 39 -17.84 -8.05 -3.06
CA ALA A 39 -17.18 -8.93 -2.11
C ALA A 39 -15.64 -8.80 -2.19
N VAL A 40 -15.07 -8.74 -3.40
CA VAL A 40 -13.63 -8.51 -3.59
C VAL A 40 -13.22 -7.17 -3.00
N ILE A 41 -13.96 -6.09 -3.30
CA ILE A 41 -13.65 -4.76 -2.77
C ILE A 41 -13.71 -4.74 -1.24
N TRP A 42 -14.69 -5.42 -0.65
CA TRP A 42 -14.86 -5.45 0.80
C TRP A 42 -13.78 -6.28 1.53
N THR A 43 -13.30 -7.34 0.89
CA THR A 43 -12.33 -8.27 1.50
C THR A 43 -10.87 -7.90 1.20
N THR A 44 -10.62 -7.03 0.23
CA THR A 44 -9.28 -6.57 -0.13
C THR A 44 -8.74 -5.59 0.89
N ASP A 45 -7.52 -5.84 1.37
CA ASP A 45 -6.73 -4.85 2.08
C ASP A 45 -6.17 -3.81 1.10
N TRP A 46 -6.90 -2.71 0.95
CA TRP A 46 -6.54 -1.61 0.05
C TRP A 46 -5.27 -0.88 0.47
N GLU A 47 -4.90 -0.91 1.75
CA GLU A 47 -3.65 -0.32 2.24
C GLU A 47 -2.48 -1.08 1.64
N THR A 48 -2.48 -2.40 1.80
CA THR A 48 -1.49 -3.29 1.21
C THR A 48 -1.40 -3.15 -0.30
N VAL A 49 -2.54 -3.19 -1.01
CA VAL A 49 -2.56 -3.06 -2.47
C VAL A 49 -2.01 -1.71 -2.94
N TYR A 50 -2.33 -0.62 -2.23
CA TYR A 50 -1.83 0.71 -2.56
C TYR A 50 -0.30 0.77 -2.39
N ILE A 51 0.23 0.32 -1.26
CA ILE A 51 1.67 0.33 -0.99
C ILE A 51 2.44 -0.52 -1.99
N ASP A 52 1.99 -1.74 -2.23
CA ASP A 52 2.65 -2.62 -3.19
C ASP A 52 2.63 -2.00 -4.60
N SER A 53 1.51 -1.38 -5.00
CA SER A 53 1.39 -0.71 -6.30
C SER A 53 2.35 0.48 -6.42
N GLN A 54 2.45 1.33 -5.38
CA GLN A 54 3.36 2.47 -5.38
C GLN A 54 4.82 2.02 -5.39
N PHE A 55 5.16 1.00 -4.60
CA PHE A 55 6.50 0.41 -4.59
C PHE A 55 6.89 -0.10 -5.97
N TRP A 56 6.01 -0.87 -6.61
CA TRP A 56 6.26 -1.40 -7.96
C TRP A 56 6.36 -0.32 -9.03
N LEU A 57 5.51 0.71 -8.96
CA LEU A 57 5.52 1.81 -9.92
C LEU A 57 6.84 2.61 -9.87
N HIS A 58 7.41 2.75 -8.67
CA HIS A 58 8.59 3.58 -8.40
C HIS A 58 9.84 2.77 -8.03
N ARG A 59 9.87 1.48 -8.40
CA ARG A 59 10.92 0.52 -8.01
C ARG A 59 12.33 1.01 -8.34
N ASP A 60 12.51 1.63 -9.50
CA ASP A 60 13.81 2.16 -9.94
C ASP A 60 14.30 3.32 -9.06
N GLU A 61 13.39 4.15 -8.55
CA GLU A 61 13.73 5.27 -7.66
C GLU A 61 14.07 4.77 -6.25
N PHE A 62 13.39 3.73 -5.77
CA PHE A 62 13.78 3.01 -4.56
C PHE A 62 15.18 2.40 -4.70
N ALA A 63 15.48 1.75 -5.82
CA ALA A 63 16.81 1.21 -6.10
C ALA A 63 17.89 2.31 -6.13
N ALA A 64 17.59 3.47 -6.73
CA ALA A 64 18.51 4.61 -6.77
C ALA A 64 18.80 5.17 -5.36
N LEU A 65 17.84 5.12 -4.44
CA LEU A 65 18.03 5.52 -3.04
C LEU A 65 18.95 4.56 -2.29
N VAL A 66 18.81 3.26 -2.52
CA VAL A 66 19.73 2.25 -1.97
C VAL A 66 21.14 2.48 -2.50
N GLU A 67 21.30 2.67 -3.80
CA GLU A 67 22.59 2.94 -4.42
C GLU A 67 23.24 4.24 -3.87
N ALA A 68 22.44 5.28 -3.67
CA ALA A 68 22.90 6.52 -3.06
C ALA A 68 23.38 6.31 -1.62
N ASN A 69 22.66 5.50 -0.83
CA ASN A 69 23.03 5.14 0.54
C ASN A 69 24.35 4.38 0.58
N GLU A 70 24.49 3.34 -0.25
CA GLU A 70 25.69 2.51 -0.32
C GLU A 70 26.94 3.32 -0.72
N LYS A 71 26.76 4.32 -1.60
CA LYS A 71 27.83 5.23 -2.03
C LYS A 71 28.08 6.37 -1.05
N GLY A 72 27.38 6.43 0.09
CA GLY A 72 27.47 7.51 1.06
C GLY A 72 27.09 8.88 0.51
N ARG A 73 26.26 8.91 -0.54
CA ARG A 73 25.77 10.15 -1.15
C ARG A 73 24.58 10.69 -0.35
N ARG A 74 24.33 11.98 -0.49
CA ARG A 74 23.16 12.61 0.12
C ARG A 74 21.88 12.03 -0.47
N LEU A 75 21.06 11.42 0.37
CA LEU A 75 19.74 10.93 0.01
C LEU A 75 18.85 12.13 -0.35
N THR A 76 18.30 12.09 -1.55
CA THR A 76 17.34 13.09 -2.03
C THR A 76 16.05 12.34 -2.31
N ALA A 77 15.02 12.57 -1.50
CA ALA A 77 13.72 11.96 -1.72
C ALA A 77 13.08 12.56 -2.99
N PRO A 78 12.54 11.73 -3.89
CA PRO A 78 11.71 12.21 -4.99
C PRO A 78 10.49 12.97 -4.47
N TRP A 79 10.03 13.96 -5.23
CA TRP A 79 8.89 14.82 -4.86
C TRP A 79 7.61 14.03 -4.56
N TRP A 80 7.38 12.90 -5.23
CA TRP A 80 6.18 12.10 -5.03
C TRP A 80 6.19 11.31 -3.72
N MET A 81 7.35 11.14 -3.06
CA MET A 81 7.42 10.47 -1.76
C MET A 81 6.67 11.23 -0.66
N GLU A 82 6.41 12.53 -0.84
CA GLU A 82 5.52 13.30 0.04
C GLU A 82 4.08 12.75 0.07
N TYR A 83 3.67 11.99 -0.95
CA TYR A 83 2.35 11.34 -1.00
C TYR A 83 2.35 9.92 -0.44
N LEU A 84 3.54 9.35 -0.20
CA LEU A 84 3.71 8.01 0.35
C LEU A 84 4.14 8.05 1.81
N SER A 85 4.93 9.04 2.20
CA SER A 85 5.48 9.18 3.54
C SER A 85 4.90 10.40 4.26
N ILE A 86 4.69 10.27 5.57
CA ILE A 86 4.12 11.32 6.43
C ILE A 86 4.88 12.65 6.29
N ASP A 87 6.21 12.57 6.20
CA ASP A 87 7.10 13.73 6.15
C ASP A 87 7.77 13.90 4.77
N GLY A 88 7.52 12.97 3.83
CA GLY A 88 8.26 12.87 2.56
C GLY A 88 9.75 12.54 2.71
N GLN A 89 10.21 12.20 3.93
CA GLN A 89 11.62 12.03 4.25
C GLN A 89 11.98 10.58 4.52
N ILE A 90 13.14 10.18 3.98
CA ILE A 90 13.76 8.88 4.26
C ILE A 90 14.70 9.06 5.46
N ARG A 91 14.57 8.16 6.44
CA ARG A 91 15.42 8.10 7.62
C ARG A 91 16.53 7.08 7.37
N GLN A 92 17.78 7.56 7.39
CA GLN A 92 18.96 6.71 7.26
C GLN A 92 19.42 6.24 8.65
N GLN A 93 19.53 4.93 8.83
CA GLN A 93 19.96 4.29 10.08
C GLN A 93 21.12 3.35 9.79
N GLY A 94 22.32 3.94 9.62
CA GLY A 94 23.49 3.20 9.15
C GLY A 94 23.26 2.68 7.73
N SER A 95 23.18 1.36 7.57
CA SER A 95 22.92 0.69 6.28
C SER A 95 21.43 0.47 5.98
N VAL A 96 20.55 0.77 6.92
CA VAL A 96 19.09 0.64 6.76
C VAL A 96 18.50 1.97 6.29
N LEU A 97 17.61 1.90 5.31
CA LEU A 97 16.77 3.03 4.93
C LEU A 97 15.36 2.76 5.43
N TYR A 98 14.74 3.74 6.08
CA TYR A 98 13.38 3.63 6.58
C TYR A 98 12.53 4.80 6.08
N LEU A 99 11.40 4.49 5.46
CA LEU A 99 10.41 5.44 4.97
C LEU A 99 9.12 5.30 5.80
N PRO A 100 8.82 6.25 6.69
CA PRO A 100 7.60 6.20 7.50
C PRO A 100 6.39 6.51 6.63
N VAL A 101 5.41 5.60 6.56
CA VAL A 101 4.23 5.69 5.69
C VAL A 101 2.97 6.00 6.48
N PHE A 102 2.74 5.30 7.59
CA PHE A 102 1.61 5.53 8.49
C PHE A 102 2.07 5.73 9.92
N GLU A 103 1.33 6.57 10.63
CA GLU A 103 1.49 6.80 12.05
C GLU A 103 0.18 6.43 12.71
N ASP A 104 0.24 5.60 13.77
CA ASP A 104 -0.98 5.25 14.49
C ASP A 104 -1.54 6.50 15.19
N SER A 105 -2.68 6.96 14.68
CA SER A 105 -3.40 8.16 15.13
C SER A 105 -3.75 8.19 16.62
N TRP A 106 -3.76 7.03 17.30
CA TRP A 106 -4.09 6.96 18.72
C TRP A 106 -2.91 7.23 19.65
N ARG A 107 -1.65 7.03 19.19
CA ARG A 107 -0.48 7.20 20.07
C ARG A 107 0.77 7.82 19.45
N ALA A 108 0.89 7.97 18.13
CA ALA A 108 2.14 8.39 17.48
C ALA A 108 3.36 7.53 17.91
N GLU A 109 3.10 6.28 18.31
CA GLU A 109 4.09 5.34 18.86
C GLU A 109 4.55 4.39 17.75
N THR A 110 3.65 3.70 17.06
CA THR A 110 4.00 2.74 16.00
C THR A 110 4.05 3.38 14.62
N GLY A 111 5.26 3.72 14.17
CA GLY A 111 5.50 4.09 12.78
C GLY A 111 5.49 2.85 11.90
N ARG A 112 4.48 2.71 11.02
CA ARG A 112 4.47 1.69 9.97
C ARG A 112 5.11 2.26 8.71
N GLY A 113 5.88 1.46 8.00
CA GLY A 113 6.65 1.99 6.88
C GLY A 113 7.35 0.96 6.03
N ILE A 114 8.13 1.47 5.09
CA ILE A 114 8.89 0.68 4.14
C ILE A 114 10.37 0.79 4.52
N ALA A 115 11.03 -0.33 4.77
CA ALA A 115 12.44 -0.37 5.13
C ALA A 115 13.26 -1.17 4.12
N HIS A 116 14.43 -0.66 3.73
CA HIS A 116 15.42 -1.43 2.99
C HIS A 116 16.41 -2.05 3.97
N LEU A 117 16.51 -3.38 3.92
CA LEU A 117 17.42 -4.17 4.73
C LEU A 117 18.45 -4.81 3.80
N PRO A 118 19.77 -4.59 4.02
CA PRO A 118 20.84 -5.08 3.15
C PRO A 118 21.05 -6.62 3.19
N GLY A 119 20.08 -7.37 3.73
CA GLY A 119 20.06 -8.83 3.82
C GLY A 119 18.69 -9.33 4.25
N SER A 120 18.48 -10.65 4.21
CA SER A 120 17.23 -11.26 4.68
C SER A 120 17.05 -10.98 6.17
N PRO A 121 15.93 -10.37 6.58
CA PRO A 121 15.66 -10.14 7.99
C PRO A 121 15.59 -11.45 8.74
N THR A 122 16.10 -11.40 9.97
CA THR A 122 15.90 -12.44 10.97
C THR A 122 14.80 -11.99 11.94
N SER A 123 14.32 -12.89 12.78
CA SER A 123 13.37 -12.54 13.86
C SER A 123 13.92 -11.52 14.88
N GLU A 124 15.21 -11.20 14.82
CA GLU A 124 15.88 -10.19 15.64
C GLU A 124 16.14 -8.88 14.89
N THR A 125 15.77 -8.79 13.61
CA THR A 125 15.99 -7.58 12.80
C THR A 125 14.97 -6.52 13.18
N ILE A 126 15.46 -5.48 13.86
CA ILE A 126 14.67 -4.37 14.36
C ILE A 126 15.02 -3.11 13.54
N VAL A 127 13.99 -2.39 13.11
CA VAL A 127 14.11 -1.07 12.48
C VAL A 127 13.62 -0.03 13.47
N GLN A 128 14.38 1.05 13.70
CA GLN A 128 13.86 2.13 14.55
C GLN A 128 12.79 2.89 13.74
N THR A 129 11.60 3.02 14.28
CA THR A 129 10.49 3.71 13.61
C THR A 129 10.35 5.12 14.18
N ALA A 130 9.15 5.72 14.18
CA ALA A 130 8.95 7.05 14.75
C ALA A 130 9.03 7.03 16.29
N SER A 131 9.40 8.17 16.88
CA SER A 131 9.48 8.38 18.35
C SER A 131 10.30 7.36 19.15
N GLY A 132 11.29 6.69 18.54
CA GLY A 132 12.15 5.73 19.24
C GLY A 132 11.49 4.36 19.47
N ASP A 133 10.38 4.10 18.80
CA ASP A 133 9.75 2.79 18.77
C ASP A 133 10.48 1.85 17.80
N ILE A 134 10.16 0.57 17.88
CA ILE A 134 10.80 -0.50 17.12
C ILE A 134 9.77 -1.21 16.24
N GLY A 135 10.10 -1.32 14.96
CA GLY A 135 9.30 -2.07 14.00
C GLY A 135 10.01 -3.34 13.58
N ILE A 136 9.23 -4.35 13.23
CA ILE A 136 9.70 -5.62 12.68
C ILE A 136 9.25 -5.79 11.23
N PRO A 137 10.09 -6.37 10.36
CA PRO A 137 9.71 -6.67 8.99
C PRO A 137 8.68 -7.81 8.96
N VAL A 138 7.48 -7.52 8.44
CA VAL A 138 6.36 -8.47 8.41
C VAL A 138 6.03 -8.96 7.00
N ARG A 139 6.38 -8.20 5.96
CA ARG A 139 6.08 -8.55 4.57
C ARG A 139 7.20 -8.12 3.63
N ASP A 140 7.61 -9.02 2.75
CA ASP A 140 8.60 -8.75 1.70
C ASP A 140 7.95 -8.00 0.53
N LEU A 141 8.54 -6.89 0.12
CA LEU A 141 8.13 -6.10 -1.06
C LEU A 141 9.01 -6.40 -2.28
N GLY A 142 10.16 -7.07 -2.08
CA GLY A 142 11.16 -7.39 -3.09
C GLY A 142 12.41 -6.51 -3.01
N ASP A 143 13.52 -6.98 -3.59
CA ASP A 143 14.81 -6.28 -3.64
C ASP A 143 15.33 -5.78 -2.28
N GLY A 144 15.08 -6.54 -1.21
CA GLY A 144 15.52 -6.17 0.14
C GLY A 144 14.64 -5.12 0.80
N TRP A 145 13.53 -4.71 0.18
CA TRP A 145 12.52 -3.85 0.79
C TRP A 145 11.46 -4.65 1.52
N TRP A 146 11.11 -4.18 2.72
CA TRP A 146 10.16 -4.84 3.61
C TRP A 146 9.16 -3.82 4.15
N TRP A 147 7.91 -4.27 4.29
CA TRP A 147 6.93 -3.59 5.13
C TRP A 147 7.25 -3.87 6.59
N VAL A 148 7.28 -2.81 7.39
CA VAL A 148 7.64 -2.82 8.81
C VAL A 148 6.46 -2.29 9.62
N GLU A 149 6.15 -3.02 10.70
CA GLU A 149 5.10 -2.69 11.68
C GLU A 149 5.62 -2.75 13.11
#